data_AF-A0A1K1MM39-F1
#
_entry.id   AF-A0A1K1MM39-F1
#
_cell.length_a   1.000
_cell.length_b   1.000
_cell.length_c   1.000
_cell.angle_alpha   90.00
_cell.angle_beta   90.00
_cell.angle_gamma   90.00
#
_symmetry.space_group_name_H-M   'P 1'
#
loop_
_entity.id
_entity.type
_entity.pdbx_description
1 polymer ?
#
loop_
_entity_poly.entity_id
_entity_poly.type
_entity_poly.pdbx_seq_one_letter_code
_entity_poly.pdbx_strand_id
1 'polypeptide(L)'
;MSNYKIKKGTKSLLMKLPNILLLLLFFSFNSYAQEQYLINAESGLNVREKPSVNASKIAKIPYGVLVEKIEDTAIPLTIYDNGKPVMGKWVKIKYDNYLYLVSKEKEQIQKEGYVFDGYLKQYNNPNLKIVTKKINELEYKKIVSKLPKATHTYKKIGNLDSIKTLLKDKVIWKTIFYDDHYLRDDAIESITLDNGQKLIVSQESNDYGFSKGWSGYYPDLGILLLEGGHSSDMVLNIKTGESNNTIGNPEHLIPSPTNKYRLNGYYSGQECVIYSLQKKIDGKFIYLGKVNPDYDICIFNSFQWVNDTQFVYTLIFPEDYAEKNPRLTYYTGGIEDKTPTTQQASNFKTIASLIKIRTLPTLDTTNFDNFSQDNFYNKEAVAVLQLQKIFPNYFKEGYDNKSIASYRLEFSKDFYSLVIITYKGDHEMESTLINYSLNGKLIDYKTISYDEIAEGWSRTESKIERDKLTITDILWTDDKQEEITYFKIASNGKITPIKE
;
A
#
# COMPACT_ATOMS: atom_id res chain seq x y z
N MET A 1 4.15 -44.26 65.22
CA MET A 1 4.88 -44.08 66.49
C MET A 1 6.36 -43.91 66.19
N SER A 2 6.94 -42.83 66.72
CA SER A 2 8.37 -42.47 66.85
C SER A 2 9.26 -42.52 65.59
N ASN A 3 9.50 -41.38 64.92
CA ASN A 3 10.55 -40.38 65.21
C ASN A 3 11.97 -40.96 65.34
N TYR A 4 12.86 -40.59 64.43
CA TYR A 4 14.17 -40.04 64.82
C TYR A 4 14.64 -38.94 63.88
N LYS A 5 15.04 -37.83 64.52
CA LYS A 5 15.52 -36.56 63.99
C LYS A 5 16.86 -36.69 63.28
N ILE A 6 17.09 -35.89 62.23
CA ILE A 6 18.44 -35.48 61.81
C ILE A 6 18.59 -33.97 62.03
N LYS A 7 19.66 -33.60 62.73
CA LYS A 7 20.06 -32.25 63.14
C LYS A 7 20.94 -31.60 62.05
N LYS A 8 20.62 -30.32 61.78
CA LYS A 8 21.47 -29.13 61.52
C LYS A 8 22.80 -29.25 60.75
N GLY A 9 22.86 -28.44 59.67
CA GLY A 9 23.99 -27.57 59.28
C GLY A 9 25.19 -28.30 58.66
N THR A 10 25.88 -27.83 57.63
CA THR A 10 26.05 -26.51 57.04
C THR A 10 26.87 -26.75 55.77
N LYS A 11 26.44 -26.24 54.63
CA LYS A 11 27.25 -25.42 53.70
C LYS A 11 26.39 -25.09 52.49
N SER A 12 26.09 -23.80 52.39
CA SER A 12 25.46 -23.21 51.22
C SER A 12 26.36 -23.50 50.01
N LEU A 13 25.84 -24.26 49.05
CA LEU A 13 26.27 -24.12 47.66
C LEU A 13 25.18 -23.29 46.98
N LEU A 14 25.19 -21.99 47.26
CA LEU A 14 24.51 -20.99 46.45
C LEU A 14 25.21 -21.01 45.10
N MET A 15 24.76 -21.91 44.23
CA MET A 15 25.13 -21.94 42.82
C MET A 15 24.53 -20.66 42.22
N LYS A 16 25.35 -19.62 42.16
CA LYS A 16 25.06 -18.43 41.37
C LYS A 16 24.91 -18.89 39.91
N LEU A 17 23.68 -19.11 39.46
CA LEU A 17 23.32 -18.87 38.07
C LEU A 17 22.75 -17.44 38.00
N PRO A 18 23.55 -16.41 37.71
CA PRO A 18 23.00 -15.12 37.37
C PRO A 18 22.72 -15.08 35.86
N ASN A 19 21.45 -14.83 35.54
CA ASN A 19 21.00 -14.04 34.38
C ASN A 19 21.10 -14.60 32.95
N ILE A 20 21.82 -15.70 32.68
CA ILE A 20 21.92 -16.19 31.29
C ILE A 20 20.67 -16.97 30.83
N LEU A 21 19.96 -17.65 31.74
CA LEU A 21 18.76 -18.42 31.38
C LEU A 21 17.51 -17.52 31.20
N LEU A 22 17.48 -16.34 31.83
CA LEU A 22 16.39 -15.36 31.67
C LEU A 22 16.55 -14.51 30.40
N LEU A 23 17.79 -14.36 29.89
CA LEU A 23 18.06 -13.66 28.62
C LEU A 23 17.66 -14.50 27.39
N LEU A 24 17.68 -15.83 27.49
CA LEU A 24 17.27 -16.74 26.41
C LEU A 24 15.74 -16.77 26.22
N LEU A 25 14.95 -16.39 27.23
CA LEU A 25 13.49 -16.27 27.11
C LEU A 25 13.03 -14.98 26.44
N PHE A 26 13.89 -13.96 26.32
CA PHE A 26 13.62 -12.74 25.54
C PHE A 26 13.96 -12.85 24.04
N PHE A 27 14.54 -13.98 23.60
CA PHE A 27 14.69 -14.29 22.18
C PHE A 27 13.45 -15.00 21.58
N SER A 28 12.40 -15.17 22.37
CA SER A 28 11.16 -15.80 21.93
C SER A 28 10.30 -14.79 21.17
N PHE A 29 10.11 -15.06 19.88
CA PHE A 29 9.06 -14.51 19.01
C PHE A 29 9.18 -13.03 18.64
N ASN A 30 10.19 -12.69 17.83
CA ASN A 30 9.86 -11.83 16.69
C ASN A 30 8.99 -12.67 15.75
N SER A 31 7.70 -12.73 16.03
CA SER A 31 6.70 -13.07 15.01
C SER A 31 6.79 -11.94 13.99
N TYR A 32 7.70 -12.05 13.04
CA TYR A 32 7.65 -11.21 11.84
C TYR A 32 6.29 -11.49 11.23
N ALA A 33 5.39 -10.52 11.33
CA ALA A 33 4.13 -10.57 10.61
C ALA A 33 4.49 -10.75 9.14
N GLN A 34 3.99 -11.81 8.52
CA GLN A 34 4.25 -12.10 7.11
C GLN A 34 3.72 -10.94 6.27
N GLU A 35 4.61 -10.20 5.63
CA GLU A 35 4.21 -9.09 4.78
C GLU A 35 3.72 -9.64 3.44
N GLN A 36 2.41 -9.58 3.23
CA GLN A 36 1.78 -10.02 1.99
C GLN A 36 1.70 -8.87 0.98
N TYR A 37 1.98 -9.17 -0.29
CA TYR A 37 1.98 -8.23 -1.40
C TYR A 37 1.22 -8.82 -2.58
N LEU A 38 0.59 -7.95 -3.37
CA LEU A 38 0.02 -8.28 -4.68
C LEU A 38 1.04 -7.93 -5.77
N ILE A 39 1.14 -8.79 -6.79
CA ILE A 39 1.85 -8.45 -8.02
C ILE A 39 1.09 -7.34 -8.76
N ASN A 40 1.74 -6.19 -8.95
CA ASN A 40 1.17 -4.99 -9.56
C ASN A 40 1.81 -4.64 -10.92
N ALA A 41 2.33 -5.65 -11.64
CA ALA A 41 2.75 -5.54 -13.04
C ALA A 41 1.69 -6.18 -13.94
N GLU A 42 1.07 -5.42 -14.85
CA GLU A 42 0.00 -5.92 -15.73
C GLU A 42 0.44 -7.07 -16.64
N SER A 43 1.71 -7.06 -17.06
CA SER A 43 2.32 -8.15 -17.83
C SER A 43 2.66 -9.38 -16.99
N GLY A 44 2.43 -9.34 -15.69
CA GLY A 44 3.04 -10.24 -14.70
C GLY A 44 4.52 -9.96 -14.46
N LEU A 45 5.03 -10.50 -13.35
CA LEU A 45 6.36 -10.24 -12.81
C LEU A 45 7.28 -11.47 -12.93
N ASN A 46 8.45 -11.32 -13.54
CA ASN A 46 9.41 -12.42 -13.65
C ASN A 46 10.07 -12.71 -12.29
N VAL A 47 10.14 -13.98 -11.92
CA VAL A 47 10.89 -14.48 -10.77
C VAL A 47 12.23 -15.03 -11.27
N ARG A 48 13.30 -14.71 -10.55
CA ARG A 48 14.65 -15.12 -10.90
C ARG A 48 15.33 -15.89 -9.78
N GLU A 49 16.27 -16.74 -10.16
CA GLU A 49 17.06 -17.54 -9.21
C GLU A 49 17.97 -16.68 -8.32
N LYS A 50 18.41 -15.51 -8.82
CA LYS A 50 19.26 -14.56 -8.10
C LYS A 50 18.74 -13.13 -8.31
N PRO A 51 19.04 -12.18 -7.41
CA PRO A 51 18.61 -10.77 -7.51
C PRO A 51 19.38 -10.00 -8.59
N SER A 52 19.22 -10.40 -9.85
CA SER A 52 19.92 -9.82 -11.00
C SER A 52 19.11 -9.98 -12.29
N VAL A 53 19.12 -8.96 -13.15
CA VAL A 53 18.45 -9.00 -14.46
C VAL A 53 19.03 -10.04 -15.42
N ASN A 54 20.28 -10.48 -15.17
CA ASN A 54 20.98 -11.49 -15.97
C ASN A 54 20.78 -12.91 -15.43
N ALA A 55 20.19 -13.08 -14.24
CA ALA A 55 19.94 -14.39 -13.67
C ALA A 55 18.82 -15.13 -14.43
N SER A 56 18.87 -16.46 -14.43
CA SER A 56 17.84 -17.31 -15.03
C SER A 56 16.45 -16.95 -14.50
N LYS A 57 15.48 -16.83 -15.41
CA LYS A 57 14.06 -16.73 -15.05
C LYS A 57 13.58 -18.13 -14.67
N ILE A 58 13.04 -18.26 -13.47
CA ILE A 58 12.58 -19.54 -12.92
C ILE A 58 11.05 -19.64 -12.92
N ALA A 59 10.36 -18.50 -12.85
CA ALA A 59 8.91 -18.42 -12.94
C ALA A 59 8.48 -17.05 -13.45
N LYS A 60 7.19 -16.90 -13.75
CA LYS A 60 6.57 -15.60 -13.96
C LYS A 60 5.21 -15.57 -13.27
N ILE A 61 5.10 -14.57 -12.42
CA ILE A 61 4.05 -14.00 -11.58
C ILE A 61 2.84 -13.29 -12.22
N PRO A 62 1.71 -13.88 -12.64
CA PRO A 62 0.64 -13.04 -13.17
C PRO A 62 0.13 -11.97 -12.20
N TYR A 63 -0.41 -10.90 -12.78
CA TYR A 63 -0.91 -9.72 -12.08
C TYR A 63 -1.98 -10.11 -11.05
N GLY A 64 -1.99 -9.40 -9.91
CA GLY A 64 -3.00 -9.56 -8.87
C GLY A 64 -2.82 -10.76 -7.95
N VAL A 65 -1.76 -11.55 -8.10
CA VAL A 65 -1.51 -12.67 -7.18
C VAL A 65 -0.80 -12.22 -5.91
N LEU A 66 -1.26 -12.82 -4.81
CA LEU A 66 -0.74 -12.63 -3.47
C LEU A 66 0.57 -13.43 -3.30
N VAL A 67 1.60 -12.76 -2.83
CA VAL A 67 2.91 -13.34 -2.51
C VAL A 67 3.34 -12.88 -1.13
N GLU A 68 4.15 -13.69 -0.46
CA GLU A 68 4.77 -13.34 0.81
C GLU A 68 6.18 -12.80 0.52
N LYS A 69 6.50 -11.60 1.02
CA LYS A 69 7.89 -11.11 0.98
C LYS A 69 8.64 -11.69 2.17
N ILE A 70 9.68 -12.47 1.90
CA ILE A 70 10.46 -13.18 2.91
C ILE A 70 11.85 -12.55 3.14
N GLU A 71 12.36 -11.74 2.21
CA GLU A 71 13.67 -11.08 2.36
C GLU A 71 13.79 -9.77 1.56
N ASP A 72 14.46 -8.78 2.15
CA ASP A 72 14.89 -7.54 1.50
C ASP A 72 16.39 -7.58 1.19
N THR A 73 16.77 -7.57 -0.10
CA THR A 73 18.19 -7.78 -0.48
C THR A 73 19.03 -6.49 -0.50
N ALA A 74 18.41 -5.32 -0.31
CA ALA A 74 19.01 -3.99 -0.46
C ALA A 74 19.69 -3.70 -1.83
N ILE A 75 19.53 -4.57 -2.84
CA ILE A 75 20.11 -4.39 -4.18
C ILE A 75 19.13 -3.56 -5.03
N PRO A 76 19.43 -2.29 -5.35
CA PRO A 76 18.52 -1.43 -6.09
C PRO A 76 18.42 -1.85 -7.57
N LEU A 77 17.27 -1.57 -8.18
CA LEU A 77 17.03 -1.73 -9.61
C LEU A 77 16.17 -0.57 -10.11
N THR A 78 16.39 -0.16 -11.36
CA THR A 78 15.54 0.80 -12.06
C THR A 78 15.12 0.20 -13.39
N ILE A 79 13.82 0.13 -13.63
CA ILE A 79 13.21 -0.33 -14.88
C ILE A 79 12.53 0.85 -15.55
N TYR A 80 12.65 0.99 -16.86
CA TYR A 80 11.90 1.99 -17.61
C TYR A 80 10.62 1.34 -18.15
N ASP A 81 9.47 1.76 -17.62
CA ASP A 81 8.15 1.33 -18.07
C ASP A 81 7.48 2.48 -18.81
N ASN A 82 7.18 2.28 -20.10
CA ASN A 82 6.66 3.33 -20.99
C ASN A 82 7.47 4.64 -20.91
N GLY A 83 8.80 4.53 -20.84
CA GLY A 83 9.73 5.66 -20.75
C GLY A 83 9.82 6.32 -19.35
N LYS A 84 9.06 5.86 -18.36
CA LYS A 84 9.11 6.36 -16.98
C LYS A 84 9.97 5.45 -16.10
N PRO A 85 10.89 5.99 -15.29
CA PRO A 85 11.69 5.19 -14.38
C PRO A 85 10.83 4.69 -13.21
N VAL A 86 10.75 3.36 -13.06
CA VAL A 86 10.25 2.66 -11.88
C VAL A 86 11.46 2.22 -11.08
N MET A 87 11.65 2.81 -9.91
CA MET A 87 12.76 2.50 -9.00
C MET A 87 12.29 1.55 -7.90
N GLY A 88 13.19 0.69 -7.45
CA GLY A 88 12.97 -0.24 -6.36
C GLY A 88 14.22 -1.03 -6.07
N LYS A 89 14.06 -2.25 -5.57
CA LYS A 89 15.11 -3.21 -5.25
C LYS A 89 14.66 -4.63 -5.53
N TRP A 90 15.61 -5.54 -5.54
CA TRP A 90 15.30 -6.96 -5.51
C TRP A 90 14.84 -7.38 -4.12
N VAL A 91 13.80 -8.19 -4.08
CA VAL A 91 13.30 -8.83 -2.86
C VAL A 91 13.09 -10.31 -3.13
N LYS A 92 13.26 -11.12 -2.10
CA LYS A 92 12.91 -12.54 -2.17
C LYS A 92 11.46 -12.71 -1.74
N ILE A 93 10.72 -13.46 -2.54
CA ILE A 93 9.32 -13.77 -2.28
C ILE A 93 9.12 -15.28 -2.19
N LYS A 94 8.07 -15.65 -1.49
CA LYS A 94 7.45 -16.97 -1.51
C LYS A 94 6.08 -16.85 -2.20
N TYR A 95 5.77 -17.77 -3.10
CA TYR A 95 4.59 -17.70 -3.97
C TYR A 95 3.83 -19.03 -4.03
N ASP A 96 3.51 -19.57 -2.85
CA ASP A 96 2.63 -20.73 -2.73
C ASP A 96 1.24 -20.44 -3.36
N ASN A 97 0.55 -21.50 -3.81
CA ASN A 97 -0.83 -21.46 -4.29
C ASN A 97 -1.05 -20.68 -5.59
N TYR A 98 -0.20 -20.96 -6.59
CA TYR A 98 -0.30 -20.32 -7.88
C TYR A 98 -1.16 -21.14 -8.87
N LEU A 99 -2.18 -20.51 -9.46
CA LEU A 99 -3.11 -21.16 -10.39
C LEU A 99 -2.52 -21.40 -11.79
N TYR A 100 -1.53 -20.61 -12.22
CA TYR A 100 -0.88 -20.73 -13.53
C TYR A 100 0.65 -20.93 -13.53
N LEU A 101 1.16 -21.85 -14.33
CA LEU A 101 2.57 -21.96 -14.65
C LEU A 101 2.88 -21.25 -15.98
N VAL A 102 4.09 -20.67 -16.10
CA VAL A 102 4.57 -20.08 -17.36
C VAL A 102 5.50 -21.04 -18.14
N SER A 103 5.82 -22.20 -17.58
CA SER A 103 6.53 -23.29 -18.26
C SER A 103 5.97 -24.67 -17.87
N LYS A 104 6.17 -25.68 -18.73
CA LYS A 104 5.85 -27.09 -18.42
C LYS A 104 6.58 -27.57 -17.16
N GLU A 105 5.95 -28.47 -16.42
CA GLU A 105 6.40 -29.03 -15.14
C GLU A 105 7.87 -29.50 -15.19
N LYS A 106 8.66 -29.08 -14.20
CA LYS A 106 9.85 -29.80 -13.73
C LYS A 106 9.53 -30.26 -12.31
N GLU A 107 10.01 -31.45 -11.93
CA GLU A 107 9.66 -32.21 -10.71
C GLU A 107 9.75 -31.46 -9.36
N GLN A 108 10.29 -30.24 -9.32
CA GLN A 108 10.28 -29.38 -8.13
C GLN A 108 10.03 -27.93 -8.55
N ILE A 109 8.79 -27.46 -8.42
CA ILE A 109 8.49 -26.03 -8.53
C ILE A 109 9.20 -25.34 -7.36
N GLN A 110 10.23 -24.55 -7.64
CA GLN A 110 10.77 -23.63 -6.64
C GLN A 110 9.63 -22.67 -6.27
N LYS A 111 9.21 -22.66 -5.00
CA LYS A 111 8.15 -21.78 -4.49
C LYS A 111 8.68 -20.44 -3.99
N GLU A 112 9.95 -20.19 -4.24
CA GLU A 112 10.67 -19.00 -3.81
C GLU A 112 11.55 -18.47 -4.94
N GLY A 113 11.87 -17.18 -4.87
CA GLY A 113 12.81 -16.55 -5.80
C GLY A 113 12.79 -15.04 -5.68
N TYR A 114 13.55 -14.38 -6.55
CA TYR A 114 13.76 -12.94 -6.49
C TYR A 114 12.92 -12.20 -7.52
N VAL A 115 12.28 -11.12 -7.08
CA VAL A 115 11.49 -10.22 -7.93
C VAL A 115 11.87 -8.76 -7.67
N PHE A 116 11.47 -7.88 -8.57
CA PHE A 116 11.63 -6.43 -8.42
C PHE A 116 10.44 -5.83 -7.65
N ASP A 117 10.68 -5.23 -6.49
CA ASP A 117 9.63 -4.72 -5.59
C ASP A 117 8.90 -3.48 -6.11
N GLY A 118 9.43 -2.81 -7.12
CA GLY A 118 8.75 -1.69 -7.79
C GLY A 118 7.39 -2.07 -8.40
N TYR A 119 7.13 -3.37 -8.56
CA TYR A 119 5.84 -3.92 -8.98
C TYR A 119 5.16 -4.77 -7.88
N LEU A 120 5.51 -4.58 -6.61
CA LEU A 120 4.78 -5.16 -5.49
C LEU A 120 3.93 -4.08 -4.84
N LYS A 121 2.68 -4.44 -4.51
CA LYS A 121 1.75 -3.57 -3.78
C LYS A 121 1.35 -4.24 -2.49
N GLN A 122 1.55 -3.58 -1.36
CA GLN A 122 1.21 -4.14 -0.06
C GLN A 122 -0.29 -4.53 -0.03
N TYR A 123 -0.57 -5.76 0.41
CA TYR A 123 -1.93 -6.30 0.45
C TYR A 123 -2.79 -5.49 1.43
N ASN A 124 -2.34 -5.35 2.68
CA ASN A 124 -2.98 -4.46 3.65
C ASN A 124 -2.36 -3.05 3.55
N ASN A 125 -3.15 -2.05 3.15
CA ASN A 125 -2.68 -0.67 3.10
C ASN A 125 -2.83 -0.01 4.49
N PRO A 126 -1.75 0.32 5.21
CA PRO A 126 -1.83 0.91 6.55
C PRO A 126 -2.46 2.32 6.57
N ASN A 127 -2.56 2.99 5.40
CA ASN A 127 -3.17 4.31 5.28
C ASN A 127 -4.69 4.26 5.07
N LEU A 128 -5.25 3.09 4.77
CA LEU A 128 -6.69 2.90 4.61
C LEU A 128 -7.20 2.14 5.82
N LYS A 129 -8.16 2.74 6.54
CA LYS A 129 -8.82 2.11 7.66
C LYS A 129 -10.28 1.89 7.31
N ILE A 130 -10.69 0.62 7.24
CA ILE A 130 -12.11 0.28 7.20
C ILE A 130 -12.57 0.23 8.65
N VAL A 131 -13.52 1.09 8.99
CA VAL A 131 -14.09 1.16 10.33
C VAL A 131 -15.48 0.59 10.29
N THR A 132 -15.79 -0.29 11.24
CA THR A 132 -17.13 -0.84 11.43
C THR A 132 -17.60 -0.58 12.85
N LYS A 133 -18.90 -0.40 13.01
CA LYS A 133 -19.54 -0.13 14.29
C LYS A 133 -20.84 -0.91 14.35
N LYS A 134 -21.01 -1.68 15.42
CA LYS A 134 -22.28 -2.35 15.72
C LYS A 134 -23.36 -1.30 16.03
N ILE A 135 -24.53 -1.48 15.44
CA ILE A 135 -25.71 -0.62 15.64
C ILE A 135 -26.92 -1.48 16.06
N ASN A 136 -27.99 -0.83 16.49
CA ASN A 136 -29.24 -1.53 16.79
C ASN A 136 -30.14 -1.64 15.54
N GLU A 137 -31.12 -2.53 15.59
CA GLU A 137 -32.06 -2.78 14.49
C GLU A 137 -32.84 -1.52 14.06
N LEU A 138 -33.26 -0.67 15.00
CA LEU A 138 -34.02 0.53 14.70
C LEU A 138 -33.19 1.54 13.90
N GLU A 139 -31.92 1.71 14.25
CA GLU A 139 -30.96 2.55 13.52
C GLU A 139 -30.71 1.99 12.12
N TYR A 140 -30.50 0.69 11.99
CA TYR A 140 -30.33 0.02 10.70
C TYR A 140 -31.55 0.24 9.78
N LYS A 141 -32.76 -0.01 10.29
CA LYS A 141 -34.01 0.19 9.53
C LYS A 141 -34.20 1.65 9.10
N LYS A 142 -33.81 2.62 9.92
CA LYS A 142 -33.86 4.05 9.57
C LYS A 142 -32.90 4.43 8.44
N ILE A 143 -31.75 3.76 8.33
CA ILE A 143 -30.79 3.98 7.25
C ILE A 143 -31.34 3.35 5.97
N VAL A 144 -31.66 2.05 6.02
CA VAL A 144 -32.09 1.28 4.84
C VAL A 144 -33.40 1.80 4.25
N SER A 145 -34.33 2.32 5.05
CA SER A 145 -35.60 2.88 4.54
C SER A 145 -35.41 4.10 3.63
N LYS A 146 -34.24 4.74 3.67
CA LYS A 146 -33.88 5.89 2.83
C LYS A 146 -33.05 5.50 1.60
N LEU A 147 -32.56 4.26 1.55
CA LEU A 147 -31.71 3.80 0.46
C LEU A 147 -32.55 3.40 -0.75
N PRO A 148 -32.11 3.72 -1.98
CA PRO A 148 -32.73 3.17 -3.16
C PRO A 148 -32.56 1.65 -3.17
N LYS A 149 -33.56 0.93 -3.67
CA LYS A 149 -33.42 -0.50 -3.96
C LYS A 149 -32.47 -0.66 -5.13
N ALA A 150 -31.18 -0.84 -4.85
CA ALA A 150 -30.18 -1.14 -5.86
C ALA A 150 -30.06 -2.66 -6.03
N THR A 151 -30.37 -3.16 -7.23
CA THR A 151 -30.05 -4.53 -7.64
C THR A 151 -29.07 -4.44 -8.80
N HIS A 152 -27.85 -4.93 -8.58
CA HIS A 152 -26.87 -5.07 -9.65
C HIS A 152 -26.70 -6.55 -9.93
N THR A 153 -26.99 -6.96 -11.17
CA THR A 153 -26.79 -8.34 -11.61
C THR A 153 -25.94 -8.33 -12.88
N TYR A 154 -24.85 -9.09 -12.84
CA TYR A 154 -24.01 -9.31 -14.01
C TYR A 154 -24.61 -10.44 -14.85
N LYS A 155 -24.55 -10.30 -16.18
CA LYS A 155 -25.00 -11.36 -17.08
C LYS A 155 -24.13 -12.61 -16.91
N LYS A 156 -24.71 -13.71 -16.42
CA LYS A 156 -24.07 -15.02 -16.27
C LYS A 156 -24.46 -15.93 -17.44
N ILE A 157 -23.47 -16.56 -18.08
CA ILE A 157 -23.65 -17.67 -19.02
C ILE A 157 -23.27 -18.95 -18.27
N GLY A 158 -24.27 -19.77 -17.94
CA GLY A 158 -24.11 -20.98 -17.12
C GLY A 158 -24.15 -22.30 -17.89
N ASN A 159 -23.94 -22.28 -19.22
CA ASN A 159 -23.88 -23.48 -20.06
C ASN A 159 -22.46 -23.66 -20.61
N LEU A 160 -21.83 -24.80 -20.31
CA LEU A 160 -20.42 -25.07 -20.66
C LEU A 160 -20.16 -25.00 -22.17
N ASP A 161 -21.02 -25.59 -23.01
CA ASP A 161 -20.83 -25.58 -24.47
C ASP A 161 -20.84 -24.16 -25.05
N SER A 162 -21.74 -23.32 -24.54
CA SER A 162 -21.80 -21.90 -24.90
C SER A 162 -20.53 -21.17 -24.49
N ILE A 163 -20.00 -21.45 -23.29
CA ILE A 163 -18.75 -20.87 -22.80
C ILE A 163 -17.57 -21.34 -23.67
N LYS A 164 -17.45 -22.65 -23.95
CA LYS A 164 -16.42 -23.23 -24.82
C LYS A 164 -16.46 -22.57 -26.21
N THR A 165 -17.65 -22.37 -26.76
CA THR A 165 -17.84 -21.71 -28.06
C THR A 165 -17.39 -20.25 -28.04
N LEU A 166 -17.82 -19.48 -27.03
CA LEU A 166 -17.48 -18.06 -26.89
C LEU A 166 -15.99 -17.83 -26.61
N LEU A 167 -15.36 -18.76 -25.88
CA LEU A 167 -13.99 -18.65 -25.41
C LEU A 167 -13.00 -19.50 -26.21
N LYS A 168 -13.38 -20.06 -27.35
CA LYS A 168 -12.57 -20.99 -28.15
C LYS A 168 -11.17 -20.46 -28.50
N ASP A 169 -11.05 -19.15 -28.71
CA ASP A 169 -9.79 -18.50 -29.10
C ASP A 169 -8.96 -18.03 -27.88
N LYS A 170 -9.54 -18.14 -26.67
CA LYS A 170 -8.99 -17.63 -25.42
C LYS A 170 -8.69 -18.72 -24.41
N VAL A 171 -9.44 -19.81 -24.39
CA VAL A 171 -9.35 -20.88 -23.39
C VAL A 171 -9.18 -22.21 -24.11
N ILE A 172 -8.09 -22.90 -23.80
CA ILE A 172 -7.87 -24.28 -24.24
C ILE A 172 -8.33 -25.19 -23.11
N TRP A 173 -9.33 -26.01 -23.41
CA TRP A 173 -9.90 -26.99 -22.50
C TRP A 173 -9.16 -28.31 -22.64
N LYS A 174 -8.99 -29.03 -21.53
CA LYS A 174 -8.38 -30.36 -21.49
C LYS A 174 -9.41 -31.37 -21.03
N THR A 175 -9.45 -32.51 -21.69
CA THR A 175 -10.14 -33.68 -21.18
C THR A 175 -9.20 -34.50 -20.31
N ILE A 176 -9.60 -34.77 -19.07
CA ILE A 176 -8.86 -35.60 -18.11
C ILE A 176 -9.68 -36.86 -17.84
N PHE A 177 -9.00 -38.00 -17.85
CA PHE A 177 -9.58 -39.29 -17.49
C PHE A 177 -9.00 -39.70 -16.15
N TYR A 178 -9.84 -39.94 -15.14
CA TYR A 178 -9.40 -40.47 -13.85
C TYR A 178 -9.34 -42.00 -13.88
N ASP A 179 -10.24 -42.63 -14.65
CA ASP A 179 -10.23 -44.04 -15.03
C ASP A 179 -11.02 -44.21 -16.35
N ASP A 180 -11.18 -45.45 -16.82
CA ASP A 180 -11.89 -45.80 -18.07
C ASP A 180 -13.39 -45.43 -18.08
N HIS A 181 -13.93 -44.96 -16.95
CA HIS A 181 -15.35 -44.64 -16.75
C HIS A 181 -15.61 -43.18 -16.35
N TYR A 182 -14.61 -42.44 -15.89
CA TYR A 182 -14.77 -41.05 -15.44
C TYR A 182 -13.98 -40.05 -16.30
N LEU A 183 -14.71 -39.40 -17.21
CA LEU A 183 -14.25 -38.34 -18.09
C LEU A 183 -14.62 -36.96 -17.53
N ARG A 184 -13.63 -36.09 -17.41
CA ARG A 184 -13.76 -34.68 -17.08
C ARG A 184 -13.37 -33.86 -18.30
N ASP A 185 -14.28 -33.09 -18.89
CA ASP A 185 -14.02 -32.28 -20.10
C ASP A 185 -14.05 -30.76 -19.85
N ASP A 186 -14.10 -30.37 -18.58
CA ASP A 186 -14.25 -29.00 -18.11
C ASP A 186 -12.99 -28.42 -17.46
N ALA A 187 -11.88 -29.17 -17.50
CA ALA A 187 -10.59 -28.69 -17.02
C ALA A 187 -10.00 -27.70 -18.04
N ILE A 188 -9.27 -26.70 -17.55
CA ILE A 188 -8.60 -25.72 -18.39
C ILE A 188 -7.12 -26.07 -18.49
N GLU A 189 -6.61 -26.25 -19.71
CA GLU A 189 -5.18 -26.40 -19.96
C GLU A 189 -4.46 -25.05 -19.88
N SER A 190 -5.00 -24.05 -20.57
CA SER A 190 -4.39 -22.73 -20.65
C SER A 190 -5.37 -21.65 -21.06
N ILE A 191 -5.02 -20.40 -20.76
CA ILE A 191 -5.71 -19.21 -21.25
C ILE A 191 -4.75 -18.30 -22.01
N THR A 192 -5.26 -17.57 -22.99
CA THR A 192 -4.52 -16.55 -23.75
C THR A 192 -5.11 -15.18 -23.45
N LEU A 193 -4.33 -14.33 -22.80
CA LEU A 193 -4.72 -12.99 -22.36
C LEU A 193 -4.87 -12.02 -23.53
N ASP A 194 -5.42 -10.83 -23.28
CA ASP A 194 -5.57 -9.78 -24.30
C ASP A 194 -4.21 -9.20 -24.75
N ASN A 195 -3.20 -9.26 -23.89
CA ASN A 195 -1.83 -8.89 -24.23
C ASN A 195 -1.07 -10.00 -25.00
N GLY A 196 -1.74 -11.10 -25.38
CA GLY A 196 -1.16 -12.24 -26.09
C GLY A 196 -0.39 -13.23 -25.22
N GLN A 197 -0.26 -12.98 -23.91
CA GLN A 197 0.40 -13.90 -23.00
C GLN A 197 -0.45 -15.17 -22.83
N LYS A 198 0.18 -16.34 -23.03
CA LYS A 198 -0.40 -17.63 -22.70
C LYS A 198 -0.05 -18.02 -21.26
N LEU A 199 -1.05 -18.36 -20.44
CA LEU A 199 -0.91 -18.86 -19.07
C LEU A 199 -1.37 -20.33 -19.03
N ILE A 200 -0.53 -21.23 -18.54
CA ILE A 200 -0.86 -22.66 -18.40
C ILE A 200 -1.45 -22.87 -17.01
N VAL A 201 -2.61 -23.49 -16.86
CA VAL A 201 -3.22 -23.67 -15.53
C VAL A 201 -2.63 -24.91 -14.86
N SER A 202 -2.15 -24.76 -13.61
CA SER A 202 -1.52 -25.84 -12.83
C SER A 202 -2.54 -26.92 -12.48
N GLN A 203 -2.29 -28.16 -12.89
CA GLN A 203 -3.18 -29.29 -12.62
C GLN A 203 -2.78 -30.11 -11.37
N GLU A 204 -1.74 -29.71 -10.62
CA GLU A 204 -1.22 -30.51 -9.49
C GLU A 204 -2.28 -30.84 -8.43
N SER A 205 -3.21 -29.92 -8.14
CA SER A 205 -4.33 -30.20 -7.23
C SER A 205 -5.53 -30.82 -7.92
N ASN A 206 -5.69 -30.60 -9.24
CA ASN A 206 -6.78 -31.09 -10.08
C ASN A 206 -8.21 -30.85 -9.51
N ASP A 207 -8.36 -29.86 -8.64
CA ASP A 207 -9.55 -29.72 -7.80
C ASP A 207 -10.63 -28.81 -8.40
N TYR A 208 -10.47 -28.30 -9.63
CA TYR A 208 -11.35 -27.26 -10.16
C TYR A 208 -11.91 -27.53 -11.56
N GLY A 209 -13.21 -27.28 -11.73
CA GLY A 209 -13.94 -27.58 -12.96
C GLY A 209 -15.28 -26.85 -13.04
N PHE A 210 -16.01 -27.14 -14.11
CA PHE A 210 -17.32 -26.56 -14.36
C PHE A 210 -18.40 -27.35 -13.62
N SER A 211 -19.07 -26.69 -12.72
CA SER A 211 -20.22 -27.23 -12.01
C SER A 211 -21.49 -26.48 -12.41
N LYS A 212 -22.47 -27.23 -12.92
CA LYS A 212 -23.72 -26.64 -13.42
C LYS A 212 -24.48 -25.94 -12.29
N GLY A 213 -24.79 -24.66 -12.50
CA GLY A 213 -25.47 -23.80 -11.52
C GLY A 213 -24.50 -22.91 -10.75
N TRP A 214 -23.36 -23.45 -10.35
CA TRP A 214 -22.33 -22.74 -9.57
C TRP A 214 -21.35 -22.00 -10.47
N SER A 215 -20.85 -22.65 -11.52
CA SER A 215 -19.94 -22.07 -12.50
C SER A 215 -20.62 -21.22 -13.56
N GLY A 216 -19.86 -20.35 -14.22
CA GLY A 216 -20.35 -19.55 -15.34
C GLY A 216 -19.36 -18.52 -15.86
N TYR A 217 -19.64 -18.00 -17.06
CA TYR A 217 -18.88 -16.91 -17.65
C TYR A 217 -19.67 -15.59 -17.58
N TYR A 218 -18.98 -14.51 -17.20
CA TYR A 218 -19.51 -13.16 -17.08
C TYR A 218 -18.84 -12.27 -18.15
N PRO A 219 -19.44 -12.12 -19.36
CA PRO A 219 -18.80 -11.48 -20.49
C PRO A 219 -18.40 -10.02 -20.25
N ASP A 220 -19.27 -9.27 -19.57
CA ASP A 220 -19.06 -7.84 -19.29
C ASP A 220 -17.84 -7.62 -18.39
N LEU A 221 -17.54 -8.58 -17.52
CA LEU A 221 -16.39 -8.56 -16.63
C LEU A 221 -15.18 -9.30 -17.21
N GLY A 222 -15.37 -10.15 -18.21
CA GLY A 222 -14.34 -11.07 -18.68
C GLY A 222 -13.97 -12.13 -17.64
N ILE A 223 -14.90 -12.52 -16.78
CA ILE A 223 -14.65 -13.42 -15.65
C ILE A 223 -15.24 -14.81 -15.92
N LEU A 224 -14.41 -15.85 -15.80
CA LEU A 224 -14.82 -17.25 -15.75
C LEU A 224 -14.77 -17.73 -14.30
N LEU A 225 -15.93 -18.16 -13.78
CA LEU A 225 -16.09 -18.76 -12.46
C LEU A 225 -16.22 -20.27 -12.61
N LEU A 226 -15.37 -21.01 -11.90
CA LEU A 226 -15.35 -22.46 -11.77
C LEU A 226 -15.54 -22.85 -10.30
N GLU A 227 -15.95 -24.10 -10.06
CA GLU A 227 -16.00 -24.68 -8.71
C GLU A 227 -14.72 -25.46 -8.45
N GLY A 228 -14.07 -25.18 -7.33
CA GLY A 228 -12.89 -25.85 -6.80
C GLY A 228 -13.23 -26.86 -5.70
N GLY A 229 -12.20 -27.51 -5.14
CA GLY A 229 -12.33 -28.41 -4.00
C GLY A 229 -13.01 -27.74 -2.81
N HIS A 230 -13.77 -28.51 -2.03
CA HIS A 230 -14.63 -28.02 -0.95
C HIS A 230 -15.62 -26.92 -1.38
N SER A 231 -16.08 -26.97 -2.63
CA SER A 231 -16.93 -25.97 -3.28
C SER A 231 -16.35 -24.56 -3.31
N SER A 232 -15.02 -24.42 -3.24
CA SER A 232 -14.35 -23.13 -3.35
C SER A 232 -14.66 -22.44 -4.68
N ASP A 233 -14.69 -21.12 -4.68
CA ASP A 233 -14.69 -20.34 -5.92
C ASP A 233 -13.31 -20.44 -6.56
N MET A 234 -13.25 -20.70 -7.86
CA MET A 234 -12.08 -20.41 -8.69
C MET A 234 -12.46 -19.40 -9.76
N VAL A 235 -11.89 -18.21 -9.67
CA VAL A 235 -12.23 -17.08 -10.52
C VAL A 235 -11.04 -16.74 -11.41
N LEU A 236 -11.28 -16.60 -12.71
CA LEU A 236 -10.28 -16.21 -13.70
C LEU A 236 -10.75 -15.03 -14.52
N ASN A 237 -9.95 -13.96 -14.61
CA ASN A 237 -10.16 -12.95 -15.63
C ASN A 237 -9.43 -13.39 -16.91
N ILE A 238 -10.18 -13.77 -17.94
CA ILE A 238 -9.61 -14.28 -19.20
C ILE A 238 -8.84 -13.21 -19.98
N LYS A 239 -9.01 -11.93 -19.64
CA LYS A 239 -8.33 -10.80 -20.30
C LYS A 239 -7.00 -10.48 -19.64
N THR A 240 -6.93 -10.53 -18.31
CA THR A 240 -5.79 -10.05 -17.51
C THR A 240 -5.04 -11.14 -16.75
N GLY A 241 -5.65 -12.31 -16.52
CA GLY A 241 -5.08 -13.39 -15.72
C GLY A 241 -5.24 -13.20 -14.21
N GLU A 242 -5.99 -12.19 -13.77
CA GLU A 242 -6.33 -11.99 -12.36
C GLU A 242 -7.14 -13.16 -11.81
N SER A 243 -7.01 -13.38 -10.50
CA SER A 243 -7.68 -14.47 -9.77
C SER A 243 -8.43 -13.97 -8.52
N ASN A 244 -8.99 -14.90 -7.74
CA ASN A 244 -9.85 -14.68 -6.57
C ASN A 244 -9.52 -13.42 -5.73
N ASN A 245 -8.25 -13.24 -5.36
CA ASN A 245 -7.79 -12.15 -4.48
C ASN A 245 -8.04 -10.74 -5.05
N THR A 246 -8.24 -10.59 -6.36
CA THR A 246 -8.37 -9.29 -7.03
C THR A 246 -9.69 -9.08 -7.76
N ILE A 247 -10.33 -10.13 -8.28
CA ILE A 247 -11.59 -9.98 -9.05
C ILE A 247 -12.82 -10.57 -8.34
N GLY A 248 -12.62 -11.58 -7.48
CA GLY A 248 -13.64 -12.32 -6.73
C GLY A 248 -14.84 -12.84 -7.54
N ASN A 249 -15.76 -13.52 -6.87
CA ASN A 249 -16.96 -14.08 -7.48
C ASN A 249 -17.95 -12.95 -7.82
N PRO A 250 -18.37 -12.80 -9.09
CA PRO A 250 -19.32 -11.76 -9.50
C PRO A 250 -20.66 -11.75 -8.76
N GLU A 251 -21.04 -12.86 -8.11
CA GLU A 251 -22.24 -12.94 -7.27
C GLU A 251 -22.10 -12.19 -5.94
N HIS A 252 -20.87 -11.89 -5.51
CA HIS A 252 -20.56 -11.08 -4.32
C HIS A 252 -20.17 -9.64 -4.64
N LEU A 253 -20.13 -9.25 -5.93
CA LEU A 253 -19.72 -7.92 -6.35
C LEU A 253 -20.87 -6.91 -6.16
N ILE A 254 -20.68 -5.95 -5.26
CA ILE A 254 -21.67 -4.89 -5.00
C ILE A 254 -21.02 -3.52 -5.20
N PRO A 255 -21.26 -2.84 -6.35
CA PRO A 255 -20.72 -1.51 -6.58
C PRO A 255 -21.39 -0.46 -5.69
N SER A 256 -20.60 0.54 -5.28
CA SER A 256 -21.10 1.78 -4.69
C SER A 256 -21.93 2.62 -5.68
N PRO A 257 -22.72 3.61 -5.24
CA PRO A 257 -23.61 4.37 -6.11
C PRO A 257 -22.94 5.00 -7.33
N THR A 258 -21.72 5.52 -7.20
CA THR A 258 -20.98 6.08 -8.36
C THR A 258 -20.02 5.08 -9.00
N ASN A 259 -20.02 3.82 -8.54
CA ASN A 259 -19.09 2.77 -8.95
C ASN A 259 -17.60 3.11 -8.67
N LYS A 260 -17.34 4.06 -7.75
CA LYS A 260 -15.99 4.44 -7.31
C LYS A 260 -15.36 3.39 -6.39
N TYR A 261 -16.19 2.73 -5.60
CA TYR A 261 -15.83 1.60 -4.74
C TYR A 261 -16.73 0.39 -5.04
N ARG A 262 -16.30 -0.80 -4.62
CA ARG A 262 -17.15 -2.00 -4.61
C ARG A 262 -16.79 -2.93 -3.46
N LEU A 263 -17.79 -3.67 -2.98
CA LEU A 263 -17.57 -4.90 -2.23
C LEU A 263 -17.13 -5.97 -3.21
N ASN A 264 -16.15 -6.77 -2.81
CA ASN A 264 -15.73 -7.98 -3.47
C ASN A 264 -15.75 -9.15 -2.48
N GLY A 265 -15.99 -10.36 -2.97
CA GLY A 265 -16.00 -11.56 -2.16
C GLY A 265 -15.70 -12.81 -2.98
N TYR A 266 -15.09 -13.82 -2.36
CA TYR A 266 -15.00 -15.16 -2.92
C TYR A 266 -14.97 -16.19 -1.79
N TYR A 267 -15.52 -17.36 -2.04
CA TYR A 267 -15.50 -18.47 -1.11
C TYR A 267 -14.23 -19.30 -1.30
N SER A 268 -13.43 -19.49 -0.25
CA SER A 268 -12.13 -20.17 -0.35
C SER A 268 -12.19 -21.69 -0.14
N GLY A 269 -13.39 -22.27 0.01
CA GLY A 269 -13.57 -23.70 0.32
C GLY A 269 -13.50 -24.03 1.81
N GLN A 270 -13.36 -23.02 2.66
CA GLN A 270 -13.57 -23.11 4.11
C GLN A 270 -14.83 -22.30 4.44
N GLU A 271 -15.43 -22.52 5.62
CA GLU A 271 -16.78 -22.07 6.03
C GLU A 271 -17.17 -20.60 5.74
N CYS A 272 -16.24 -19.73 5.35
CA CYS A 272 -16.39 -18.28 5.26
C CYS A 272 -16.02 -17.72 3.88
N VAL A 273 -16.82 -16.79 3.38
CA VAL A 273 -16.50 -15.96 2.20
C VAL A 273 -15.52 -14.87 2.61
N ILE A 274 -14.45 -14.69 1.83
CA ILE A 274 -13.45 -13.66 2.10
C ILE A 274 -13.88 -12.36 1.43
N TYR A 275 -14.33 -11.39 2.24
CA TYR A 275 -14.78 -10.09 1.75
C TYR A 275 -13.70 -9.00 1.80
N SER A 276 -13.62 -8.22 0.74
CA SER A 276 -12.74 -7.05 0.64
C SER A 276 -13.42 -5.86 -0.02
N LEU A 277 -12.94 -4.66 0.26
CA LEU A 277 -13.32 -3.45 -0.46
C LEU A 277 -12.27 -3.13 -1.53
N GLN A 278 -12.75 -2.58 -2.65
CA GLN A 278 -11.91 -2.19 -3.76
C GLN A 278 -12.24 -0.78 -4.24
N LYS A 279 -11.25 -0.04 -4.75
CA LYS A 279 -11.41 1.31 -5.33
C LYS A 279 -11.14 1.28 -6.82
N LYS A 280 -11.93 2.01 -7.58
CA LYS A 280 -11.69 2.20 -9.01
C LYS A 280 -10.68 3.33 -9.23
N ILE A 281 -9.58 3.06 -9.92
CA ILE A 281 -8.57 4.01 -10.36
C ILE A 281 -8.29 3.73 -11.84
N ASP A 282 -8.36 4.74 -12.69
CA ASP A 282 -8.14 4.64 -14.15
C ASP A 282 -8.93 3.49 -14.80
N GLY A 283 -10.20 3.33 -14.38
CA GLY A 283 -11.09 2.29 -14.87
C GLY A 283 -10.91 0.91 -14.23
N LYS A 284 -9.86 0.68 -13.44
CA LYS A 284 -9.53 -0.62 -12.84
C LYS A 284 -9.81 -0.64 -11.34
N PHE A 285 -10.36 -1.74 -10.84
CA PHE A 285 -10.53 -1.92 -9.40
C PHE A 285 -9.23 -2.42 -8.77
N ILE A 286 -8.81 -1.76 -7.72
CA ILE A 286 -7.65 -2.13 -6.91
C ILE A 286 -8.11 -2.52 -5.50
N TYR A 287 -7.46 -3.52 -4.93
CA TYR A 287 -7.66 -3.93 -3.54
C TYR A 287 -7.41 -2.76 -2.55
N LEU A 288 -8.26 -2.64 -1.53
CA LEU A 288 -8.10 -1.67 -0.43
C LEU A 288 -7.87 -2.34 0.93
N GLY A 289 -8.62 -3.39 1.25
CA GLY A 289 -8.58 -4.03 2.56
C GLY A 289 -9.77 -4.96 2.79
N LYS A 290 -9.68 -5.81 3.81
CA LYS A 290 -10.81 -6.62 4.31
C LYS A 290 -11.87 -5.72 4.94
N VAL A 291 -13.15 -6.10 4.79
CA VAL A 291 -14.26 -5.37 5.45
C VAL A 291 -14.12 -5.37 6.97
N ASN A 292 -13.60 -6.45 7.54
CA ASN A 292 -13.20 -6.54 8.94
C ASN A 292 -11.76 -7.06 9.03
N PRO A 293 -10.84 -6.29 9.66
CA PRO A 293 -9.45 -6.72 9.81
C PRO A 293 -9.26 -7.75 10.95
N ASP A 294 -10.17 -7.80 11.93
CA ASP A 294 -9.99 -8.54 13.17
C ASP A 294 -10.54 -9.98 13.08
N TYR A 295 -11.47 -10.25 12.17
CA TYR A 295 -12.02 -11.59 11.92
C TYR A 295 -12.62 -11.71 10.52
N ASP A 296 -12.69 -12.94 10.00
CA ASP A 296 -13.34 -13.21 8.72
C ASP A 296 -14.87 -13.20 8.87
N ILE A 297 -15.54 -12.44 8.00
CA ILE A 297 -17.00 -12.40 7.93
C ILE A 297 -17.46 -13.58 7.09
N CYS A 298 -18.10 -14.58 7.69
CA CYS A 298 -18.42 -15.80 6.94
C CYS A 298 -19.45 -15.59 5.83
N ILE A 299 -20.64 -15.10 6.14
CA ILE A 299 -21.65 -14.78 5.12
C ILE A 299 -22.38 -13.50 5.52
N PHE A 300 -22.44 -12.51 4.63
CA PHE A 300 -23.36 -11.39 4.81
C PHE A 300 -24.80 -11.89 4.60
N ASN A 301 -25.67 -11.65 5.57
CA ASN A 301 -27.11 -11.75 5.32
C ASN A 301 -27.59 -10.59 4.42
N SER A 302 -26.98 -9.41 4.57
CA SER A 302 -27.18 -8.29 3.65
C SER A 302 -26.02 -7.30 3.73
N PHE A 303 -25.74 -6.62 2.62
CA PHE A 303 -24.77 -5.52 2.52
C PHE A 303 -25.35 -4.47 1.57
N GLN A 304 -25.30 -3.20 1.97
CA GLN A 304 -25.77 -2.08 1.15
C GLN A 304 -24.88 -0.85 1.32
N TRP A 305 -24.56 -0.19 0.21
CA TRP A 305 -23.89 1.11 0.24
C TRP A 305 -24.88 2.21 0.61
N VAL A 306 -24.49 3.06 1.57
CA VAL A 306 -25.22 4.28 1.94
C VAL A 306 -24.82 5.43 1.01
N ASN A 307 -23.53 5.51 0.72
CA ASN A 307 -22.91 6.37 -0.29
C ASN A 307 -21.60 5.70 -0.74
N ASP A 308 -20.72 6.41 -1.44
CA ASP A 308 -19.48 5.80 -1.95
C ASP A 308 -18.49 5.33 -0.88
N THR A 309 -18.54 5.87 0.33
CA THR A 309 -17.57 5.56 1.39
C THR A 309 -18.20 4.98 2.65
N GLN A 310 -19.53 4.95 2.74
CA GLN A 310 -20.27 4.41 3.88
C GLN A 310 -21.21 3.29 3.45
N PHE A 311 -21.33 2.28 4.29
CA PHE A 311 -22.15 1.10 4.04
C PHE A 311 -22.79 0.57 5.32
N VAL A 312 -23.80 -0.26 5.18
CA VAL A 312 -24.44 -0.99 6.27
C VAL A 312 -24.55 -2.46 5.91
N TYR A 313 -24.49 -3.33 6.90
CA TYR A 313 -24.58 -4.76 6.68
C TYR A 313 -25.16 -5.49 7.89
N THR A 314 -25.65 -6.69 7.64
CA THR A 314 -26.15 -7.61 8.66
C THR A 314 -25.46 -8.95 8.58
N LEU A 315 -25.16 -9.54 9.73
CA LEU A 315 -24.61 -10.88 9.86
C LEU A 315 -25.59 -11.79 10.59
N ILE A 316 -25.51 -13.08 10.28
CA ILE A 316 -26.01 -14.17 11.12
C ILE A 316 -24.77 -14.86 11.68
N PHE A 317 -24.74 -15.11 13.00
CA PHE A 317 -23.63 -15.84 13.60
C PHE A 317 -23.81 -17.34 13.43
N PRO A 318 -22.72 -18.13 13.37
CA PRO A 318 -22.80 -19.58 13.18
C PRO A 318 -23.74 -20.29 14.16
N GLU A 319 -23.82 -19.81 15.40
CA GLU A 319 -24.73 -20.39 16.41
C GLU A 319 -26.21 -20.29 16.01
N ASP A 320 -26.58 -19.34 15.15
CA ASP A 320 -27.96 -19.06 14.77
C ASP A 320 -28.31 -19.65 13.38
N TYR A 321 -27.38 -20.25 12.63
CA TYR A 321 -27.62 -20.74 11.26
C TYR A 321 -28.72 -21.81 11.14
N ALA A 322 -28.89 -22.64 12.17
CA ALA A 322 -29.91 -23.69 12.18
C ALA A 322 -31.30 -23.19 12.63
N GLU A 323 -31.42 -21.93 13.08
CA GLU A 323 -32.69 -21.39 13.55
C GLU A 323 -33.61 -21.03 12.38
N LYS A 324 -34.91 -21.28 12.56
CA LYS A 324 -35.94 -20.91 11.57
C LYS A 324 -36.01 -19.39 11.35
N ASN A 325 -35.67 -18.60 12.38
CA ASN A 325 -35.62 -17.14 12.35
C ASN A 325 -34.30 -16.67 13.00
N PRO A 326 -33.18 -16.74 12.27
CA PRO A 326 -31.87 -16.47 12.84
C PRO A 326 -31.77 -15.04 13.37
N ARG A 327 -31.07 -14.86 14.49
CA ARG A 327 -30.82 -13.53 15.05
C ARG A 327 -29.87 -12.76 14.14
N LEU A 328 -30.28 -11.54 13.77
CA LEU A 328 -29.47 -10.63 12.97
C LEU A 328 -28.66 -9.70 13.85
N THR A 329 -27.40 -9.51 13.48
CA THR A 329 -26.54 -8.47 14.05
C THR A 329 -26.28 -7.38 13.03
N TYR A 330 -26.44 -6.12 13.43
CA TYR A 330 -26.46 -4.96 12.53
C TYR A 330 -25.21 -4.12 12.68
N TYR A 331 -24.67 -3.64 11.56
CA TYR A 331 -23.46 -2.84 11.52
C TYR A 331 -23.59 -1.70 10.53
N THR A 332 -22.90 -0.60 10.82
CA THR A 332 -22.48 0.41 9.83
C THR A 332 -20.98 0.30 9.64
N GLY A 333 -20.51 0.65 8.45
CA GLY A 333 -19.08 0.76 8.16
C GLY A 333 -18.76 1.95 7.28
N GLY A 334 -17.48 2.30 7.25
CA GLY A 334 -16.95 3.40 6.47
C GLY A 334 -15.51 3.18 6.05
N ILE A 335 -15.12 3.81 4.95
CA ILE A 335 -13.75 3.86 4.46
C ILE A 335 -13.13 5.17 4.93
N GLU A 336 -12.20 5.10 5.88
CA GLU A 336 -11.34 6.22 6.27
C GLU A 336 -10.03 6.14 5.47
N ASP A 337 -9.85 7.06 4.54
CA ASP A 337 -8.59 7.20 3.79
C ASP A 337 -7.69 8.24 4.47
N LYS A 338 -6.69 7.78 5.22
CA LYS A 338 -5.64 8.64 5.80
C LYS A 338 -4.53 8.93 4.80
N THR A 339 -4.61 8.40 3.57
CA THR A 339 -3.69 8.76 2.50
C THR A 339 -3.95 10.23 2.14
N PRO A 340 -2.95 11.12 2.20
CA PRO A 340 -3.10 12.47 1.68
C PRO A 340 -3.61 12.37 0.24
N THR A 341 -4.69 13.09 -0.06
CA THR A 341 -5.46 12.99 -1.30
C THR A 341 -4.54 12.95 -2.52
N THR A 342 -4.75 11.99 -3.43
CA THR A 342 -3.85 11.62 -4.55
C THR A 342 -3.44 12.80 -5.45
N GLN A 343 -4.27 13.84 -5.51
CA GLN A 343 -3.97 15.08 -6.22
C GLN A 343 -2.95 15.97 -5.50
N GLN A 344 -2.96 16.04 -4.17
CA GLN A 344 -2.03 16.88 -3.41
C GLN A 344 -0.60 16.35 -3.48
N ALA A 345 -0.41 15.03 -3.38
CA ALA A 345 0.90 14.40 -3.55
C ALA A 345 1.41 14.53 -5.00
N SER A 346 0.52 14.43 -5.99
CA SER A 346 0.88 14.64 -7.41
C SER A 346 1.26 16.10 -7.68
N ASN A 347 0.51 17.06 -7.14
CA ASN A 347 0.82 18.49 -7.24
C ASN A 347 2.14 18.81 -6.54
N PHE A 348 2.37 18.26 -5.35
CA PHE A 348 3.64 18.42 -4.64
C PHE A 348 4.81 17.91 -5.46
N LYS A 349 4.73 16.69 -6.01
CA LYS A 349 5.78 16.13 -6.86
C LYS A 349 6.03 16.96 -8.11
N THR A 350 4.97 17.55 -8.68
CA THR A 350 5.06 18.46 -9.83
C THR A 350 5.80 19.75 -9.47
N ILE A 351 5.48 20.36 -8.32
CA ILE A 351 6.20 21.54 -7.84
C ILE A 351 7.67 21.19 -7.56
N ALA A 352 7.92 20.11 -6.82
CA ALA A 352 9.26 19.68 -6.43
C ALA A 352 10.14 19.28 -7.63
N SER A 353 9.56 18.79 -8.74
CA SER A 353 10.32 18.41 -9.94
C SER A 353 10.80 19.60 -10.75
N LEU A 354 10.14 20.76 -10.65
CA LEU A 354 10.51 21.99 -11.35
C LEU A 354 11.65 22.76 -10.66
N ILE A 355 11.93 22.44 -9.39
CA ILE A 355 12.96 23.12 -8.60
C ILE A 355 14.35 22.55 -8.95
N LYS A 356 15.30 23.43 -9.25
CA LYS A 356 16.67 23.06 -9.62
C LYS A 356 17.41 22.41 -8.45
N ILE A 357 18.16 21.34 -8.74
CA ILE A 357 19.03 20.68 -7.74
C ILE A 357 20.30 21.51 -7.55
N ARG A 358 20.75 21.63 -6.30
CA ARG A 358 22.08 22.12 -5.94
C ARG A 358 22.90 21.00 -5.30
N THR A 359 24.19 20.92 -5.62
CA THR A 359 25.10 19.91 -5.07
C THR A 359 25.54 20.30 -3.66
N LEU A 360 25.74 19.29 -2.80
CA LEU A 360 26.32 19.47 -1.46
C LEU A 360 27.86 19.25 -1.51
N PRO A 361 28.64 20.00 -0.72
CA PRO A 361 28.21 21.08 0.18
C PRO A 361 27.84 22.37 -0.59
N THR A 362 26.98 23.20 -0.02
CA THR A 362 26.61 24.51 -0.58
C THR A 362 26.51 25.56 0.50
N LEU A 363 26.69 26.82 0.10
CA LEU A 363 26.37 27.99 0.93
C LEU A 363 24.99 28.53 0.55
N ASP A 364 24.23 28.99 1.55
CA ASP A 364 23.07 29.85 1.38
C ASP A 364 23.38 31.22 1.99
N THR A 365 23.48 32.22 1.13
CA THR A 365 23.72 33.63 1.49
C THR A 365 22.63 34.52 0.90
N THR A 366 21.46 33.95 0.65
CA THR A 366 20.34 34.66 0.00
C THR A 366 19.97 35.92 0.79
N ASN A 367 19.90 37.06 0.11
CA ASN A 367 19.62 38.38 0.65
C ASN A 367 19.01 39.29 -0.43
N PHE A 368 18.61 40.51 -0.07
CA PHE A 368 17.99 41.45 -1.01
C PHE A 368 18.93 41.90 -2.14
N ASP A 369 20.25 41.87 -1.94
CA ASP A 369 21.24 42.25 -2.96
C ASP A 369 21.45 41.16 -4.03
N ASN A 370 21.28 39.89 -3.67
CA ASN A 370 21.64 38.76 -4.54
C ASN A 370 20.47 37.89 -4.99
N PHE A 371 19.25 38.18 -4.54
CA PHE A 371 18.04 37.49 -4.97
C PHE A 371 16.90 38.46 -5.31
N SER A 372 16.48 38.43 -6.57
CA SER A 372 15.31 39.16 -7.06
C SER A 372 14.56 38.28 -8.06
N GLN A 373 13.31 37.93 -7.77
CA GLN A 373 12.42 37.18 -8.65
C GLN A 373 10.95 37.56 -8.42
N ASP A 374 10.16 37.50 -9.49
CA ASP A 374 8.76 37.97 -9.49
C ASP A 374 7.72 36.84 -9.59
N ASN A 375 8.16 35.59 -9.78
CA ASN A 375 7.27 34.43 -9.99
C ASN A 375 6.89 33.73 -8.68
N PHE A 376 6.20 34.45 -7.81
CA PHE A 376 5.78 33.93 -6.50
C PHE A 376 4.72 32.83 -6.60
N TYR A 377 4.71 31.97 -5.59
CA TYR A 377 3.70 30.93 -5.45
C TYR A 377 2.30 31.51 -5.27
N ASN A 378 1.35 30.97 -6.03
CA ASN A 378 -0.06 31.25 -5.84
C ASN A 378 -0.61 30.53 -4.59
N LYS A 379 -1.86 30.83 -4.22
CA LYS A 379 -2.52 30.25 -3.03
C LYS A 379 -2.54 28.72 -3.04
N GLU A 380 -2.68 28.10 -4.21
CA GLU A 380 -2.71 26.64 -4.34
C GLU A 380 -1.34 26.02 -4.05
N ALA A 381 -0.27 26.58 -4.60
CA ALA A 381 1.10 26.13 -4.35
C ALA A 381 1.49 26.28 -2.88
N VAL A 382 1.11 27.40 -2.24
CA VAL A 382 1.30 27.65 -0.80
C VAL A 382 0.60 26.56 0.05
N ALA A 383 -0.63 26.19 -0.32
CA ALA A 383 -1.38 25.14 0.37
C ALA A 383 -0.76 23.74 0.16
N VAL A 384 -0.31 23.42 -1.06
CA VAL A 384 0.36 22.14 -1.39
C VAL A 384 1.66 21.98 -0.60
N LEU A 385 2.46 23.04 -0.51
CA LEU A 385 3.72 23.07 0.25
C LEU A 385 3.52 23.26 1.76
N GLN A 386 2.28 23.45 2.22
CA GLN A 386 1.95 23.63 3.64
C GLN A 386 2.69 24.81 4.30
N LEU A 387 3.02 25.87 3.55
CA LEU A 387 3.83 26.99 4.05
C LEU A 387 3.14 27.74 5.20
N GLN A 388 1.81 27.69 5.28
CA GLN A 388 1.05 28.26 6.41
C GLN A 388 1.37 27.61 7.77
N LYS A 389 1.93 26.38 7.79
CA LYS A 389 2.39 25.73 9.02
C LYS A 389 3.73 26.27 9.52
N ILE A 390 4.50 26.87 8.61
CA ILE A 390 5.81 27.47 8.87
C ILE A 390 5.63 28.97 9.13
N PHE A 391 4.74 29.61 8.36
CA PHE A 391 4.39 31.02 8.43
C PHE A 391 2.89 31.18 8.74
N PRO A 392 2.46 31.16 10.01
CA PRO A 392 1.04 31.21 10.38
C PRO A 392 0.29 32.45 9.86
N ASN A 393 0.99 33.57 9.66
CA ASN A 393 0.42 34.83 9.17
C ASN A 393 0.48 34.97 7.63
N TYR A 394 0.67 33.87 6.88
CA TYR A 394 0.91 33.94 5.43
C TYR A 394 -0.10 34.80 4.66
N PHE A 395 -1.40 34.59 4.89
CA PHE A 395 -2.48 35.35 4.23
C PHE A 395 -3.12 36.42 5.13
N LYS A 396 -2.50 36.76 6.27
CA LYS A 396 -3.03 37.79 7.16
C LYS A 396 -2.79 39.16 6.54
N GLU A 397 -3.85 39.98 6.52
CA GLU A 397 -3.78 41.36 6.03
C GLU A 397 -2.68 42.15 6.78
N GLY A 398 -1.86 42.89 6.02
CA GLY A 398 -0.73 43.67 6.55
C GLY A 398 0.62 42.95 6.62
N TYR A 399 0.70 41.63 6.37
CA TYR A 399 1.97 40.88 6.38
C TYR A 399 2.55 40.61 4.98
N ASP A 400 1.71 40.63 3.92
CA ASP A 400 2.05 40.44 2.50
C ASP A 400 3.14 39.37 2.21
N ASN A 401 3.03 38.20 2.85
CA ASN A 401 4.03 37.14 2.66
C ASN A 401 3.99 36.58 1.25
N LYS A 402 5.15 36.52 0.60
CA LYS A 402 5.32 35.98 -0.77
C LYS A 402 6.47 34.99 -0.80
N SER A 403 6.24 33.79 -1.32
CA SER A 403 7.26 32.74 -1.34
C SER A 403 7.55 32.22 -2.74
N ILE A 404 8.77 31.74 -2.92
CA ILE A 404 9.27 31.16 -4.17
C ILE A 404 10.32 30.08 -3.86
N ALA A 405 10.46 29.07 -4.71
CA ALA A 405 11.57 28.12 -4.55
C ALA A 405 12.90 28.71 -4.99
N SER A 406 13.95 28.42 -4.24
CA SER A 406 15.34 28.69 -4.61
C SER A 406 15.94 27.46 -5.29
N TYR A 407 16.10 26.37 -4.53
CA TYR A 407 16.69 25.12 -5.00
C TYR A 407 16.24 23.94 -4.15
N ARG A 408 16.57 22.73 -4.59
CA ARG A 408 16.37 21.49 -3.83
C ARG A 408 17.70 20.78 -3.57
N LEU A 409 17.76 20.03 -2.47
CA LEU A 409 18.93 19.29 -2.03
C LEU A 409 18.63 17.79 -1.94
N GLU A 410 19.63 16.96 -2.22
CA GLU A 410 19.52 15.50 -2.20
C GLU A 410 20.27 14.92 -0.99
N PHE A 411 19.71 15.10 0.21
CA PHE A 411 20.24 14.47 1.42
C PHE A 411 19.93 12.97 1.50
N SER A 412 18.73 12.57 1.07
CA SER A 412 18.22 11.20 1.11
C SER A 412 17.25 10.93 -0.04
N LYS A 413 17.03 9.65 -0.35
CA LYS A 413 15.96 9.19 -1.27
C LYS A 413 14.62 9.03 -0.58
N ASP A 414 14.58 9.13 0.75
CA ASP A 414 13.39 8.85 1.57
C ASP A 414 12.55 10.11 1.86
N PHE A 415 13.08 11.30 1.53
CA PHE A 415 12.39 12.58 1.68
C PHE A 415 12.89 13.61 0.65
N TYR A 416 12.09 14.64 0.41
CA TYR A 416 12.48 15.82 -0.37
C TYR A 416 12.99 16.92 0.56
N SER A 417 14.00 17.66 0.11
CA SER A 417 14.48 18.85 0.80
C SER A 417 14.46 20.04 -0.13
N LEU A 418 13.59 20.99 0.18
CA LEU A 418 13.37 22.19 -0.63
C LEU A 418 13.85 23.40 0.16
N VAL A 419 14.54 24.33 -0.51
CA VAL A 419 14.85 25.65 0.01
C VAL A 419 13.87 26.64 -0.60
N ILE A 420 13.02 27.20 0.24
CA ILE A 420 11.98 28.16 -0.13
C ILE A 420 12.35 29.51 0.45
N ILE A 421 12.35 30.53 -0.40
CA ILE A 421 12.53 31.93 -0.02
C ILE A 421 11.16 32.52 0.27
N THR A 422 11.04 33.27 1.36
CA THR A 422 9.82 33.97 1.75
C THR A 422 10.14 35.42 2.09
N TYR A 423 9.52 36.34 1.36
CA TYR A 423 9.46 37.76 1.71
C TYR A 423 8.38 37.95 2.77
N LYS A 424 8.69 38.72 3.81
CA LYS A 424 7.80 39.11 4.90
C LYS A 424 7.60 40.62 4.83
N GLY A 425 6.65 41.05 3.99
CA GLY A 425 6.52 42.46 3.61
C GLY A 425 7.71 42.94 2.78
N ASP A 426 8.03 44.23 2.89
CA ASP A 426 9.00 44.90 2.00
C ASP A 426 10.44 44.94 2.56
N HIS A 427 10.64 44.55 3.83
CA HIS A 427 11.89 44.78 4.55
C HIS A 427 12.55 43.53 5.11
N GLU A 428 11.91 42.38 5.01
CA GLU A 428 12.44 41.14 5.55
C GLU A 428 12.31 40.01 4.52
N MET A 429 13.35 39.19 4.40
CA MET A 429 13.28 37.95 3.63
C MET A 429 14.06 36.83 4.32
N GLU A 430 13.64 35.59 4.09
CA GLU A 430 14.35 34.42 4.61
C GLU A 430 14.33 33.24 3.65
N SER A 431 15.39 32.42 3.68
CA SER A 431 15.36 31.08 3.10
C SER A 431 15.14 30.04 4.18
N THR A 432 14.19 29.14 3.96
CA THR A 432 13.88 28.03 4.85
C THR A 432 14.21 26.71 4.15
N LEU A 433 15.05 25.89 4.77
CA LEU A 433 15.22 24.49 4.41
C LEU A 433 14.05 23.68 4.98
N ILE A 434 13.29 23.04 4.11
CA ILE A 434 12.09 22.30 4.50
C ILE A 434 12.20 20.86 4.01
N ASN A 435 12.07 19.91 4.95
CA ASN A 435 12.06 18.49 4.66
C ASN A 435 10.61 17.99 4.57
N TYR A 436 10.30 17.28 3.49
CA TYR A 436 8.99 16.70 3.21
C TYR A 436 9.09 15.20 2.96
N SER A 437 8.10 14.43 3.38
CA SER A 437 7.97 13.04 2.96
C SER A 437 7.80 12.95 1.43
N LEU A 438 8.01 11.76 0.86
CA LEU A 438 7.80 11.53 -0.59
C LEU A 438 6.38 11.82 -1.08
N ASN A 439 5.42 11.98 -0.17
CA ASN A 439 4.03 12.33 -0.45
C ASN A 439 3.72 13.81 -0.18
N GLY A 440 4.73 14.64 0.09
CA GLY A 440 4.57 16.08 0.33
C GLY A 440 4.12 16.44 1.74
N LYS A 441 4.25 15.54 2.73
CA LYS A 441 3.94 15.86 4.13
C LYS A 441 5.15 16.54 4.78
N LEU A 442 4.96 17.72 5.38
CA LEU A 442 6.00 18.40 6.18
C LEU A 442 6.55 17.45 7.27
N ILE A 443 7.87 17.25 7.28
CA ILE A 443 8.60 16.49 8.29
C ILE A 443 9.18 17.46 9.32
N ASP A 444 9.99 18.41 8.85
CA ASP A 444 10.71 19.37 9.68
C ASP A 444 11.19 20.55 8.83
N TYR A 445 11.62 21.65 9.45
CA TYR A 445 12.15 22.81 8.74
C TYR A 445 13.13 23.63 9.59
N LYS A 446 13.97 24.43 8.93
CA LYS A 446 14.89 25.36 9.59
C LYS A 446 15.17 26.57 8.69
N THR A 447 15.12 27.78 9.24
CA THR A 447 15.60 28.99 8.57
C THR A 447 17.12 28.91 8.43
N ILE A 448 17.62 29.11 7.22
CA ILE A 448 19.02 28.92 6.84
C ILE A 448 19.68 30.18 6.27
N SER A 449 18.88 31.18 5.91
CA SER A 449 19.33 32.55 5.68
C SER A 449 18.19 33.52 5.98
N TYR A 450 18.56 34.75 6.33
CA TYR A 450 17.65 35.82 6.73
C TYR A 450 18.32 37.16 6.38
N ASP A 451 17.54 38.14 5.97
CA ASP A 451 18.01 39.49 5.68
C ASP A 451 16.92 40.50 6.05
N GLU A 452 17.30 41.54 6.77
CA GLU A 452 16.44 42.63 7.25
C GLU A 452 17.04 43.96 6.79
N ILE A 453 16.25 44.78 6.10
CA ILE A 453 16.72 46.00 5.42
C ILE A 453 15.99 47.28 5.84
N ALA A 454 15.05 47.23 6.78
CA ALA A 454 14.47 48.45 7.35
C ALA A 454 15.53 49.22 8.15
N GLU A 455 16.26 48.52 9.02
CA GLU A 455 17.37 49.06 9.80
C GLU A 455 18.73 48.49 9.34
N GLY A 456 18.74 47.32 8.69
CA GLY A 456 19.97 46.71 8.17
C GLY A 456 20.79 46.02 9.26
N TRP A 457 20.15 45.59 10.35
CA TRP A 457 20.85 45.18 11.57
C TRP A 457 21.16 43.70 11.64
N SER A 458 20.48 42.86 10.85
CA SER A 458 20.58 41.40 11.05
C SER A 458 20.59 40.64 9.75
N ARG A 459 21.43 39.59 9.71
CA ARG A 459 21.54 38.67 8.59
C ARG A 459 21.93 37.28 9.07
N THR A 460 21.44 36.27 8.38
CA THR A 460 21.80 34.89 8.62
C THR A 460 22.36 34.28 7.34
N GLU A 461 23.45 33.53 7.46
CA GLU A 461 24.02 32.73 6.37
C GLU A 461 24.24 31.29 6.82
N SER A 462 24.32 30.35 5.89
CA SER A 462 24.57 28.95 6.25
C SER A 462 25.48 28.20 5.30
N LYS A 463 26.17 27.22 5.88
CA LYS A 463 26.87 26.15 5.17
C LYS A 463 26.12 24.85 5.36
N ILE A 464 25.75 24.23 4.24
CA ILE A 464 24.92 23.03 4.19
C ILE A 464 25.77 21.87 3.68
N GLU A 465 25.93 20.84 4.50
CA GLU A 465 26.70 19.62 4.23
C GLU A 465 25.79 18.39 4.34
N ARG A 466 26.27 17.20 3.94
CA ARG A 466 25.42 16.00 3.80
C ARG A 466 24.66 15.61 5.07
N ASP A 467 25.24 15.84 6.23
CA ASP A 467 24.68 15.48 7.54
C ASP A 467 24.74 16.62 8.57
N LYS A 468 25.35 17.75 8.22
CA LYS A 468 25.57 18.91 9.09
C LYS A 468 25.10 20.19 8.42
N LEU A 469 24.41 21.02 9.18
CA LEU A 469 24.05 22.39 8.85
C LEU A 469 24.74 23.32 9.85
N THR A 470 25.48 24.31 9.35
CA THR A 470 26.11 25.36 10.14
C THR A 470 25.45 26.67 9.79
N ILE A 471 24.90 27.36 10.79
CA ILE A 471 24.21 28.64 10.62
C ILE A 471 25.01 29.71 11.35
N THR A 472 25.26 30.83 10.69
CA THR A 472 25.92 32.00 11.26
C THR A 472 24.92 33.15 11.26
N ASP A 473 24.48 33.53 12.44
CA ASP A 473 23.64 34.70 12.68
C ASP A 473 24.54 35.90 12.94
N ILE A 474 24.34 36.98 12.18
CA ILE A 474 25.14 38.20 12.19
C ILE A 474 24.25 39.35 12.63
N LEU A 475 24.71 40.09 13.64
CA LEU A 475 24.03 41.27 14.16
C LEU A 475 24.99 42.47 14.14
N TRP A 476 24.56 43.56 13.51
CA TRP A 476 25.26 44.85 13.50
C TRP A 476 24.56 45.80 14.46
N THR A 477 25.11 45.94 15.66
CA THR A 477 24.73 46.98 16.63
C THR A 477 25.86 48.01 16.69
N ASP A 478 26.57 48.12 17.81
CA ASP A 478 27.78 48.97 17.92
C ASP A 478 28.99 48.30 17.25
N ASP A 479 29.13 46.98 17.44
CA ASP A 479 30.13 46.12 16.81
C ASP A 479 29.44 44.93 16.11
N LYS A 480 30.10 44.31 15.12
CA LYS A 480 29.61 43.10 14.46
C LYS A 480 29.68 41.91 15.43
N GLN A 481 28.55 41.28 15.69
CA GLN A 481 28.45 40.06 16.49
C GLN A 481 28.07 38.88 15.60
N GLU A 482 28.70 37.72 15.82
CA GLU A 482 28.41 36.48 15.10
C GLU A 482 28.12 35.35 16.10
N GLU A 483 26.99 34.68 15.92
CA GLU A 483 26.64 33.45 16.62
C GLU A 483 26.61 32.28 15.64
N ILE A 484 27.32 31.19 15.96
CA ILE A 484 27.36 29.99 15.13
C ILE A 484 26.58 28.87 15.82
N THR A 485 25.59 28.32 15.13
CA THR A 485 24.80 27.18 15.59
C THR A 485 24.89 26.00 14.63
N TYR A 486 24.83 24.78 15.19
CA TYR A 486 25.01 23.54 14.44
C TYR A 486 23.77 22.65 14.53
N PHE A 487 23.40 22.05 13.42
CA PHE A 487 22.30 21.10 13.33
C PHE A 487 22.73 19.84 12.58
N LYS A 488 22.17 18.70 13.00
CA LYS A 488 22.26 17.44 12.28
C LYS A 488 20.99 17.21 11.48
N ILE A 489 21.14 16.77 10.23
CA ILE A 489 20.04 16.29 9.41
C ILE A 489 19.99 14.77 9.52
N ALA A 490 18.97 14.25 10.21
CA ALA A 490 18.81 12.82 10.43
C ALA A 490 18.30 12.10 9.16
N SER A 491 18.52 10.79 9.07
CA SER A 491 18.06 9.96 7.95
C SER A 491 16.54 9.96 7.75
N ASN A 492 15.78 10.29 8.79
CA ASN A 492 14.33 10.45 8.74
C ASN A 492 13.86 11.88 8.38
N GLY A 493 14.80 12.78 8.05
CA GLY A 493 14.51 14.17 7.67
C GLY A 493 14.31 15.14 8.83
N LYS A 494 14.48 14.72 10.10
CA LYS A 494 14.46 15.66 11.24
C LYS A 494 15.75 16.48 11.31
N ILE A 495 15.63 17.74 11.72
CA ILE A 495 16.72 18.69 11.90
C ILE A 495 16.86 18.96 13.40
N THR A 496 17.95 18.46 14.01
CA THR A 496 18.14 18.56 15.47
C THR A 496 19.40 19.35 15.81
N PRO A 497 19.37 20.25 16.79
CA PRO A 497 20.56 20.98 17.23
C PRO A 497 21.60 20.00 17.78
N ILE A 498 22.88 20.29 17.51
CA ILE A 498 24.02 19.56 18.05
C ILE A 498 25.01 20.55 18.67
N LYS A 499 25.77 20.07 19.67
CA LYS A 499 26.94 20.79 20.18
C LYS A 499 28.15 20.43 19.32
N GLU A 500 29.05 21.39 19.15
CA GLU A 500 30.33 21.15 18.49
C GLU A 500 31.25 20.25 19.33
#